data_AF-A0A3D8YXR1-F1
#
_entry.id   AF-A0A3D8YXR1-F1
#
_cell.length_a   1.000
_cell.length_b   1.000
_cell.length_c   1.000
_cell.angle_alpha   90.00
_cell.angle_beta   90.00
_cell.angle_gamma   90.00
#
_symmetry.space_group_name_H-M   'P 1'
#
loop_
_entity.id
_entity.type
_entity.pdbx_description
1 polymer ?
#
loop_
_entity_poly.entity_id
_entity_poly.type
_entity_poly.pdbx_seq_one_letter_code
_entity_poly.pdbx_strand_id
1 'polypeptide(L)' 'MTSKNLFSIGYLVYVTALACVYFIVEPQNILAPILTLTLLFGVYQIYIYLIRPMRQLKSEQ' A
#
# COMPACT_ATOMS: atom_id res chain seq x y z
N MET A 1 -1.31 -13.70 -10.64
CA MET A 1 -0.24 -12.91 -9.96
C MET A 1 -0.03 -13.43 -8.55
N THR A 2 1.22 -13.73 -8.20
CA THR A 2 1.65 -14.17 -6.87
C THR A 2 1.62 -12.99 -5.88
N SER A 3 1.41 -13.24 -4.59
CA SER A 3 1.38 -12.19 -3.55
C SER A 3 2.65 -11.33 -3.54
N LYS A 4 3.81 -11.91 -3.87
CA LYS A 4 5.09 -11.20 -4.04
C LYS A 4 5.06 -10.13 -5.14
N ASN A 5 4.39 -10.42 -6.26
CA ASN A 5 4.28 -9.46 -7.37
C ASN A 5 3.33 -8.32 -7.03
N LEU A 6 2.21 -8.62 -6.37
CA LEU A 6 1.26 -7.61 -5.87
C LEU A 6 1.91 -6.69 -4.82
N PHE A 7 2.69 -7.26 -3.90
CA PHE A 7 3.48 -6.49 -2.94
C PHE A 7 4.44 -5.53 -3.67
N SER A 8 5.21 -6.04 -4.63
CA SER A 8 6.22 -5.25 -5.34
C SER A 8 5.60 -4.08 -6.12
N ILE A 9 4.45 -4.31 -6.77
CA ILE A 9 3.72 -3.25 -7.49
C ILE A 9 3.22 -2.19 -6.51
N GLY A 10 2.53 -2.60 -5.43
CA GLY A 10 2.04 -1.66 -4.43
C GLY A 10 3.17 -0.87 -3.76
N TYR A 11 4.30 -1.53 -3.49
CA TYR A 11 5.48 -0.89 -2.91
C TYR A 11 6.09 0.15 -3.84
N LEU A 12 6.20 -0.16 -5.14
CA LEU A 12 6.69 0.78 -6.13
C LEU A 12 5.80 2.03 -6.25
N VAL A 13 4.46 1.83 -6.22
CA VAL A 13 3.50 2.94 -6.20
C VAL A 13 3.64 3.78 -4.93
N TYR A 14 3.78 3.14 -3.77
CA TYR A 14 3.97 3.82 -2.49
C TYR A 14 5.24 4.68 -2.46
N VAL A 15 6.38 4.13 -2.89
CA VAL A 15 7.66 4.86 -2.96
C VAL A 15 7.57 6.04 -3.94
N THR A 16 6.94 5.83 -5.10
CA THR A 16 6.75 6.90 -6.09
C THR A 16 5.88 8.01 -5.53
N ALA A 17 4.80 7.68 -4.83
CA ALA A 17 3.93 8.66 -4.18
C ALA A 17 4.66 9.44 -3.07
N LEU A 18 5.47 8.76 -2.25
CA LEU A 18 6.32 9.42 -1.25
C LEU A 18 7.33 10.38 -1.90
N ALA A 19 7.95 9.98 -3.00
CA ALA A 19 8.85 10.87 -3.75
C ALA A 19 8.09 12.11 -4.23
N CYS A 20 6.90 11.96 -4.81
CA CYS A 20 6.07 13.10 -5.20
C CYS A 20 5.73 14.01 -4.01
N VAL A 21 5.33 13.45 -2.87
CA VAL A 21 5.04 14.23 -1.66
C VAL A 21 6.26 15.03 -1.21
N TYR A 22 7.46 14.44 -1.26
CA TYR A 22 8.69 15.11 -0.88
C TYR A 22 9.02 16.33 -1.76
N PHE A 23 8.76 16.27 -3.06
CA PHE A 23 9.07 17.38 -3.98
C PHE A 23 7.96 18.44 -4.07
N ILE A 24 6.71 18.08 -3.80
CA ILE A 24 5.54 18.95 -4.03
C ILE A 24 5.06 19.62 -2.75
N VAL A 25 5.13 18.94 -1.61
CA VAL A 25 4.54 19.41 -0.35
C VAL A 25 5.57 20.20 0.45
N GLU A 26 5.15 21.34 1.00
CA GLU A 26 5.98 22.13 1.89
C GLU A 26 6.41 21.30 3.13
N PRO A 27 7.65 21.43 3.61
CA PRO A 27 8.19 20.61 4.69
C PRO A 27 7.34 20.63 5.97
N GLN A 28 6.70 21.76 6.27
CA GLN A 28 5.83 21.93 7.44
C GLN A 28 4.56 21.06 7.41
N ASN A 29 4.10 20.68 6.22
CA ASN A 29 2.87 19.91 6.03
C ASN A 29 3.13 18.47 5.58
N ILE A 30 4.39 18.05 5.49
CA ILE A 30 4.78 16.76 4.88
C ILE A 30 4.34 15.53 5.72
N LEU A 31 4.17 15.71 7.03
CA LEU A 31 3.83 14.62 7.95
C LEU A 31 2.47 13.99 7.65
N ALA A 32 1.46 14.82 7.42
CA ALA A 32 0.10 14.36 7.14
C ALA A 32 0.02 13.43 5.91
N PRO A 33 0.49 13.83 4.70
CA PRO A 33 0.45 12.96 3.53
C PRO A 33 1.33 11.71 3.67
N ILE A 34 2.48 11.79 4.34
CA ILE A 34 3.31 10.60 4.63
C ILE A 34 2.52 9.60 5.48
N LEU A 35 1.90 10.04 6.57
CA LEU A 35 1.09 9.19 7.43
C LEU A 35 -0.10 8.58 6.68
N THR A 36 -0.80 9.40 5.89
CA THR A 36 -1.93 8.94 5.06
C THR A 36 -1.49 7.87 4.06
N LEU A 37 -0.40 8.09 3.33
CA LEU A 37 0.15 7.11 2.39
C LEU A 37 0.58 5.82 3.09
N THR A 38 1.20 5.94 4.27
CA THR A 38 1.66 4.79 5.06
C THR A 38 0.48 3.93 5.52
N LEU A 39 -0.58 4.58 6.03
CA LEU A 39 -1.81 3.89 6.44
C LEU A 39 -2.49 3.21 5.26
N LEU A 40 -2.63 3.91 4.12
CA LEU A 40 -3.20 3.36 2.89
C LEU A 40 -2.42 2.13 2.42
N PHE A 41 -1.09 2.21 2.43
CA PHE A 41 -0.25 1.08 2.07
C PHE A 41 -0.42 -0.09 3.05
N GLY A 42 -0.47 0.17 4.35
CA GLY A 42 -0.75 -0.85 5.36
C GLY A 42 -2.09 -1.56 5.14
N VAL A 43 -3.16 -0.80 4.88
CA VAL A 43 -4.50 -1.35 4.56
C VAL A 43 -4.45 -2.21 3.31
N TYR A 44 -3.75 -1.77 2.26
CA TYR A 44 -3.55 -2.55 1.04
C TYR A 44 -2.83 -3.88 1.32
N GLN A 45 -1.81 -3.88 2.19
CA GLN A 45 -1.13 -5.11 2.58
C GLN A 45 -2.04 -6.06 3.35
N ILE A 46 -2.82 -5.56 4.30
CA ILE A 46 -3.80 -6.37 5.05
C ILE A 46 -4.80 -7.01 4.07
N TYR A 47 -5.26 -6.26 3.08
CA TYR A 47 -6.17 -6.79 2.07
C TYR A 47 -5.55 -7.94 1.26
N ILE A 48 -4.30 -7.78 0.81
CA ILE A 48 -3.60 -8.81 0.02
C ILE A 48 -3.28 -10.05 0.84
N TYR A 49 -2.77 -9.89 2.06
CA TYR A 49 -2.24 -11.00 2.84
C TYR A 49 -3.26 -11.68 3.74
N LEU A 50 -4.34 -10.98 4.13
CA LEU A 50 -5.36 -11.52 5.03
C LEU A 50 -6.67 -11.80 4.30
N ILE A 51 -7.21 -10.80 3.59
CA ILE A 51 -8.57 -10.88 3.04
C ILE A 51 -8.60 -11.74 1.77
N ARG A 52 -7.65 -11.53 0.84
CA ARG A 52 -7.59 -12.27 -0.43
C ARG A 52 -7.43 -13.79 -0.23
N PRO A 53 -6.50 -14.31 0.59
CA PRO A 53 -6.37 -15.76 0.79
C PRO A 53 -7.58 -16.36 1.52
N MET A 54 -8.17 -15.66 2.50
CA MET A 54 -9.39 -16.15 3.15
C MET A 54 -10.57 -16.30 2.19
N ARG A 55 -10.69 -15.41 1.19
CA ARG A 55 -11.72 -15.54 0.15
C ARG A 55 -11.47 -16.72 -0.79
N GLN A 56 -10.21 -17.04 -1.10
CA GLN A 56 -9.87 -18.20 -1.94
C GLN A 56 -10.22 -19.50 -1.24
N LEU A 57 -9.90 -19.61 0.06
CA LEU A 57 -10.25 -20.78 0.88
C LEU A 57 -11.78 -20.98 1.00
N LYS A 58 -12.54 -19.89 1.12
CA LYS A 58 -14.01 -19.97 1.18
C LYS A 58 -14.66 -20.35 -0.15
N SER A 59 -14.01 -20.09 -1.29
CA SER A 59 -14.54 -20.46 -2.61
C SER A 59 -14.25 -21.92 -3.02
N GLU A 60 -13.35 -22.60 -2.30
CA GLU A 60 -13.03 -24.03 -2.51
C GLU A 60 -13.83 -24.98 -1.59
N GLN A 61 -14.63 -24.43 -0.67
CA GLN A 61 -15.58 -25.19 0.16
C GLN A 61 -17.01 -25.06 -0.40
#